data_AF-A0A4Q5QHZ5-F1
#
_entry.id   AF-A0A4Q5QHZ5-F1
#
_cell.length_a   1.000
_cell.length_b   1.000
_cell.length_c   1.000
_cell.angle_alpha   90.00
_cell.angle_beta   90.00
_cell.angle_gamma   90.00
#
_symmetry.space_group_name_H-M   'P 1'
#
loop_
_entity.id
_entity.type
_entity.pdbx_description
1 polymer ?
#
loop_
_entity_poly.entity_id
_entity_poly.type
_entity_poly.pdbx_seq_one_letter_code
_entity_poly.pdbx_strand_id
1 'polypeptide(L)'
;MSVDTLSLARELKAVDLPVAQAEAIAAAIGRTAADNLNAAATRSDLAIVRSDLAQAESRLETKIEQLCSNLIMGFVGTNFTMAAIIIAASKL
;
A
#
# COMPACT_ATOMS: atom_id res chain seq x y z
N MET A 1 4.83 22.01 4.29
CA MET A 1 4.66 23.09 5.28
C MET A 1 6.01 23.30 5.95
N SER A 2 6.59 24.49 5.83
CA SER A 2 7.80 24.86 6.58
C SER A 2 7.36 25.70 7.78
N VAL A 3 7.75 25.30 8.99
CA VAL A 3 7.55 26.14 10.17
C VAL A 3 8.66 27.20 10.17
N ASP A 4 8.27 28.47 10.09
CA ASP A 4 9.20 29.59 10.25
C ASP A 4 9.52 29.76 11.74
N THR A 5 10.55 29.03 12.19
CA THR A 5 11.02 29.05 13.58
C THR A 5 11.52 30.42 14.00
N LEU A 6 11.91 31.27 13.05
CA LEU A 6 12.43 32.60 13.30
C LEU A 6 11.29 33.59 13.57
N SER A 7 10.18 33.49 12.84
CA SER A 7 8.94 34.22 13.16
C SER A 7 8.38 33.77 14.50
N LEU A 8 8.36 32.45 14.76
CA LEU A 8 7.85 31.90 16.01
C LEU A 8 8.65 32.34 17.24
N ALA A 9 9.99 32.36 17.14
CA ALA A 9 10.83 32.87 18.23
C ALA A 9 10.60 34.36 18.51
N ARG A 10 10.32 35.16 17.47
CA ARG A 10 9.99 36.59 17.61
C ARG A 10 8.63 36.80 18.28
N GLU A 11 7.64 36.00 17.92
CA GLU A 11 6.32 36.03 18.57
C GLU A 11 6.42 35.63 20.04
N LEU A 12 7.15 34.58 20.37
CA LEU A 12 7.37 34.16 21.77
C LEU A 12 8.07 35.24 22.59
N LYS A 13 9.07 35.91 22.01
CA LYS A 13 9.73 37.06 22.64
C LYS A 13 8.78 38.25 22.87
N ALA A 14 7.81 38.45 21.98
CA ALA A 14 6.80 39.50 22.14
C ALA A 14 5.82 39.25 23.29
N VAL A 15 5.78 38.01 23.82
CA VAL A 15 5.01 37.63 25.02
C VAL A 15 5.90 37.57 26.27
N ASP A 16 7.00 38.34 26.29
CA ASP A 16 7.98 38.41 27.38
C ASP A 16 8.72 37.10 27.72
N LEU A 17 8.75 36.11 26.81
CA LEU A 17 9.66 34.98 27.02
C LEU A 17 11.13 35.41 26.88
N PRO A 18 12.02 34.95 27.78
CA PRO A 18 13.45 35.10 27.61
C PRO A 18 13.92 34.54 26.27
N VAL A 19 14.82 35.26 25.59
CA VAL A 19 15.30 34.93 24.23
C VAL A 19 15.78 33.47 24.13
N ALA A 20 16.54 33.01 25.12
CA ALA A 20 17.06 31.64 25.15
C ALA A 20 15.93 30.58 25.21
N GLN A 21 14.82 30.86 25.89
CA GLN A 21 13.67 29.96 25.94
C GLN A 21 12.83 30.03 24.67
N ALA A 22 12.63 31.23 24.11
CA ALA A 22 11.92 31.42 22.85
C ALA A 22 12.61 30.67 21.69
N GLU A 23 13.95 30.77 21.60
CA GLU A 23 14.74 30.03 20.62
C GLU A 23 14.71 28.52 20.86
N ALA A 24 14.81 28.07 22.11
CA ALA A 24 14.74 26.64 22.44
C ALA A 24 13.38 26.03 22.07
N ILE A 25 12.28 26.74 22.34
CA ILE A 25 10.92 26.32 21.98
C ILE A 25 10.75 26.31 20.46
N ALA A 26 11.17 27.35 19.76
CA ALA A 26 11.09 27.40 18.31
C ALA A 26 11.92 26.29 17.64
N ALA A 27 13.12 26.01 18.16
CA ALA A 27 13.97 24.92 17.68
C ALA A 27 13.41 23.53 18.00
N ALA A 28 12.74 23.36 19.15
CA ALA A 28 12.06 22.11 19.51
C ALA A 28 10.88 21.84 18.57
N ILE A 29 10.05 22.86 18.31
CA ILE A 29 8.90 22.80 17.40
C ILE A 29 9.37 22.56 15.95
N GLY A 30 10.43 23.24 15.52
CA GLY A 30 11.01 23.03 14.20
C GLY A 30 11.49 21.59 13.99
N ARG A 31 12.14 21.00 15.00
CA ARG A 31 12.55 19.59 14.97
C ARG A 31 11.37 18.63 14.94
N THR A 32 10.39 18.81 15.82
CA THR A 32 9.21 17.92 15.83
C THR A 32 8.40 18.02 14.55
N ALA A 33 8.29 19.21 13.96
CA ALA A 33 7.63 19.40 12.67
C ALA A 33 8.40 18.69 11.54
N ALA A 34 9.73 18.76 11.53
CA ALA A 34 10.57 18.06 10.55
C ALA A 34 10.50 16.54 10.71
N ASP A 35 10.59 16.04 11.95
CA ASP A 35 10.52 14.61 12.26
C ASP A 35 9.15 14.03 11.88
N ASN A 36 8.06 14.75 12.18
CA ASN A 36 6.72 14.35 11.77
C ASN A 36 6.52 14.40 10.25
N LEU A 37 7.19 15.32 9.54
CA LEU A 37 7.14 15.35 8.07
C LEU A 37 7.87 14.16 7.44
N ASN A 38 8.97 13.72 8.06
CA ASN A 38 9.72 12.54 7.64
C ASN A 38 9.01 11.23 8.00
N ALA A 39 8.23 11.21 9.09
CA ALA A 39 7.42 10.07 9.49
C ALA A 39 6.04 10.01 8.81
N ALA A 40 5.57 11.11 8.24
CA ALA A 40 4.32 11.15 7.49
C ALA A 40 4.51 10.46 6.13
N ALA A 41 3.68 9.46 5.85
CA ALA A 41 3.61 8.84 4.53
C ALA A 41 3.38 9.94 3.48
N THR A 42 4.33 10.06 2.55
CA THR A 42 4.30 11.06 1.51
C THR A 42 3.32 10.66 0.40
N ARG A 43 2.98 11.61 -0.48
CA ARG A 43 2.21 11.29 -1.69
C ARG A 43 2.89 10.23 -2.57
N SER A 44 4.23 10.15 -2.51
CA SER A 44 5.00 9.12 -3.21
C SER A 44 4.75 7.74 -2.62
N ASP A 45 4.75 7.61 -1.30
CA ASP A 45 4.48 6.34 -0.62
C ASP A 45 3.07 5.85 -0.93
N LEU A 46 2.10 6.77 -0.95
CA LEU A 46 0.72 6.46 -1.32
C LEU A 46 0.61 6.02 -2.80
N ALA A 47 1.39 6.62 -3.70
CA ALA A 47 1.44 6.21 -5.10
C ALA A 47 2.03 4.79 -5.27
N ILE A 48 3.08 4.46 -4.51
CA ILE A 48 3.68 3.11 -4.48
C ILE A 48 2.64 2.10 -4.00
N VAL A 49 1.98 2.37 -2.86
CA VAL A 49 0.94 1.47 -2.32
C VAL A 49 -0.20 1.24 -3.32
N ARG A 50 -0.63 2.28 -4.06
CA ARG A 50 -1.64 2.13 -5.11
C ARG A 50 -1.17 1.27 -6.27
N SER A 51 0.09 1.45 -6.70
CA SER A 51 0.69 0.64 -7.75
C SER A 51 0.78 -0.84 -7.34
N ASP A 52 1.26 -1.10 -6.13
CA ASP A 52 1.38 -2.45 -5.57
C ASP A 52 0.01 -3.12 -5.44
N LEU A 53 -1.01 -2.35 -5.03
CA LEU A 53 -2.38 -2.85 -4.94
C LEU A 53 -2.94 -3.22 -6.32
N ALA A 54 -2.80 -2.35 -7.32
CA ALA A 54 -3.27 -2.63 -8.68
C ALA A 54 -2.56 -3.87 -9.29
N GLN A 55 -1.26 -4.02 -9.02
CA GLN A 55 -0.52 -5.21 -9.44
C GLN A 55 -1.01 -6.48 -8.73
N ALA A 56 -1.31 -6.39 -7.44
CA ALA A 56 -1.84 -7.51 -6.68
C ALA A 56 -3.22 -7.93 -7.18
N GLU A 57 -4.10 -6.98 -7.49
CA GLU A 57 -5.43 -7.22 -8.07
C GLU A 57 -5.33 -7.94 -9.42
N SER A 58 -4.54 -7.41 -10.36
CA SER A 58 -4.34 -8.03 -11.66
C SER A 58 -3.77 -9.46 -11.57
N ARG A 59 -2.82 -9.68 -10.65
CA ARG A 59 -2.25 -11.01 -10.40
C ARG A 59 -3.29 -11.98 -9.83
N LEU A 60 -4.19 -11.50 -8.98
CA LEU A 60 -5.27 -12.32 -8.40
C LEU A 60 -6.30 -12.68 -9.47
N GLU A 61 -6.72 -11.72 -10.30
CA GLU A 61 -7.64 -11.98 -11.42
C GLU A 61 -7.07 -13.06 -12.36
N THR A 62 -5.80 -12.92 -12.76
CA THR A 62 -5.12 -13.91 -13.62
C THR A 62 -5.11 -15.30 -12.99
N LYS A 63 -4.83 -15.39 -11.69
CA LYS A 63 -4.83 -16.67 -10.96
C LYS A 63 -6.22 -17.29 -10.88
N ILE A 64 -7.26 -16.47 -10.70
CA ILE A 64 -8.65 -16.94 -10.68
C ILE A 64 -9.03 -17.50 -12.05
N GLU A 65 -8.74 -16.77 -13.12
CA GLU A 65 -9.01 -17.23 -14.49
C GLU A 65 -8.27 -18.54 -14.80
N GLN A 66 -7.01 -18.64 -14.40
CA GLN A 66 -6.21 -19.86 -14.58
C GLN A 66 -6.79 -21.05 -13.79
N LEU A 67 -7.24 -20.82 -12.55
CA LEU A 67 -7.89 -21.86 -11.75
C LEU A 67 -9.22 -22.30 -12.38
N CYS A 68 -10.04 -21.37 -12.86
CA CYS A 68 -11.27 -21.68 -13.58
C CYS A 68 -10.99 -22.51 -14.84
N SER A 69 -9.99 -22.12 -15.64
CA SER A 69 -9.57 -22.87 -16.83
C SER A 69 -9.11 -24.28 -16.49
N ASN A 70 -8.27 -24.43 -15.45
CA ASN A 70 -7.79 -25.74 -15.00
C ASN A 70 -8.94 -26.63 -14.52
N LEU A 71 -9.91 -26.05 -13.81
CA LEU A 71 -11.08 -26.79 -13.32
C LEU A 71 -11.94 -27.29 -14.49
N ILE A 72 -12.20 -26.44 -15.49
CA ILE A 72 -12.95 -26.82 -16.70
C ILE A 72 -12.21 -27.92 -17.45
N MET A 73 -10.91 -27.74 -17.70
CA MET A 73 -10.11 -28.72 -18.43
C MET A 73 -10.05 -30.07 -17.70
N GLY A 74 -9.90 -30.06 -16.37
CA GLY A 74 -9.94 -31.26 -15.53
C GLY A 74 -11.30 -31.96 -15.57
N PHE A 75 -12.39 -31.20 -15.46
CA PHE A 75 -13.75 -31.75 -15.55
C PHE A 75 -14.02 -32.37 -16.92
N VAL A 76 -13.72 -31.64 -18.00
CA VAL A 76 -13.90 -32.11 -19.38
C VAL A 76 -13.06 -33.37 -19.63
N GLY A 77 -11.77 -33.36 -19.27
CA GLY A 77 -10.89 -34.51 -19.44
C GLY A 77 -11.37 -35.76 -18.69
N THR A 78 -11.89 -35.58 -17.47
CA THR A 78 -12.45 -36.68 -16.67
C THR A 78 -13.69 -37.27 -17.33
N ASN A 79 -14.62 -36.44 -17.82
CA ASN A 79 -15.83 -36.90 -18.51
C ASN A 79 -15.51 -37.64 -19.81
N PHE A 80 -14.56 -37.16 -20.62
CA PHE A 80 -14.11 -37.86 -21.83
C PHE A 80 -13.52 -39.23 -21.50
N THR A 81 -12.70 -39.30 -20.45
CA THR A 81 -12.11 -40.56 -20.00
C THR A 81 -13.18 -41.55 -19.55
N MET A 82 -14.17 -41.11 -18.76
CA MET A 82 -15.31 -41.95 -18.35
C MET A 82 -16.13 -42.44 -19.55
N ALA A 83 -16.42 -41.56 -20.51
CA ALA A 83 -17.16 -41.94 -21.72
C ALA A 83 -16.42 -43.01 -22.53
N ALA A 84 -15.10 -42.89 -22.68
CA ALA A 84 -14.28 -43.88 -23.36
C ALA A 84 -14.31 -45.24 -22.64
N ILE A 85 -14.24 -45.25 -21.29
CA ILE A 85 -14.34 -46.47 -20.48
C ILE A 85 -15.70 -47.15 -20.68
N ILE A 86 -16.79 -46.39 -20.65
CA ILE A 86 -18.15 -46.94 -20.85
C ILE A 86 -18.29 -47.57 -22.24
N ILE A 87 -17.81 -46.90 -23.28
CA ILE A 87 -17.85 -47.45 -24.65
C ILE A 87 -17.03 -48.74 -24.74
N ALA A 88 -15.82 -48.76 -24.17
CA ALA A 88 -14.98 -49.95 -24.16
C ALA A 88 -15.65 -51.12 -23.43
N ALA A 89 -16.28 -50.87 -22.28
CA ALA A 89 -17.01 -51.88 -21.52
C ALA A 89 -18.25 -52.40 -22.26
N SER A 90 -18.94 -51.55 -23.03
CA SER A 90 -20.12 -51.96 -23.82
C SER A 90 -19.80 -52.84 -25.03
N LYS A 91 -18.53 -52.91 -25.43
CA LYS A 91 -18.04 -53.75 -26.55
C LYS A 91 -17.39 -55.06 -26.10
N LEU A 92 -17.30 -55.29 -24.79
CA LEU A 92 -16.95 -56.59 -24.18
C LEU A 92 -18.20 -57.46 -24.05
#